data_AF-A0A6V7ICQ1-F1
#
_entry.id   AF-A0A6V7ICQ1-F1
#
_cell.length_a   1.000
_cell.length_b   1.000
_cell.length_c   1.000
_cell.angle_alpha   90.00
_cell.angle_beta   90.00
_cell.angle_gamma   90.00
#
_symmetry.space_group_name_H-M   'P 1'
#
loop_
_entity.id
_entity.type
_entity.pdbx_description
1 polymer ?
#
loop_
_entity_poly.entity_id
_entity_poly.type
_entity_poly.pdbx_seq_one_letter_code
_entity_poly.pdbx_strand_id
1 'polypeptide(L)'
;DGWADRNEVTEHLEDEAWGSLSIRIYSPYVEEFDKHYFSLDPFNNSRNPWFIEFWQNKFNCVMPDSFNKDLNYMTKVSTELLEENETTTPKCT
;
A
#
# COMPACT_ATOMS: atom_id res chain seq x y z
N ASP A 1 13.89 8.92 -9.27
CA ASP A 1 14.16 9.40 -7.90
C ASP A 1 13.77 10.87 -7.84
N GLY A 2 12.67 11.18 -7.16
CA GLY A 2 12.08 12.52 -7.16
C GLY A 2 11.10 12.66 -6.00
N TRP A 3 11.21 13.78 -5.29
CA TRP A 3 10.38 14.10 -4.13
C TRP A 3 9.00 14.63 -4.58
N ALA A 4 8.97 15.66 -5.45
CA ALA A 4 7.76 16.25 -6.03
C ALA A 4 6.64 16.47 -4.98
N ASP A 5 5.48 15.85 -5.18
CA ASP A 5 4.29 15.89 -4.31
C ASP A 5 4.10 14.58 -3.50
N ARG A 6 5.16 13.78 -3.31
CA ARG A 6 5.10 12.50 -2.59
C ARG A 6 5.16 12.70 -1.07
N ASN A 7 4.05 12.46 -0.40
CA ASN A 7 3.95 12.55 1.06
C ASN A 7 4.81 11.52 1.80
N GLU A 8 4.99 10.32 1.23
CA GLU A 8 5.78 9.23 1.83
C GLU A 8 7.26 9.59 2.07
N VAL A 9 7.75 10.69 1.47
CA VAL A 9 9.13 11.18 1.68
C VAL A 9 9.23 12.06 2.93
N THR A 10 8.12 12.65 3.37
CA THR A 10 8.06 13.60 4.50
C THR A 10 7.25 13.10 5.67
N GLU A 11 6.63 11.94 5.54
CA GLU A 11 5.84 11.32 6.60
C GLU A 11 6.70 11.19 7.87
N HIS A 12 6.19 11.74 8.97
CA HIS A 12 6.87 11.84 10.28
C HIS A 12 8.06 12.82 10.37
N LEU A 13 8.31 13.61 9.33
CA LEU A 13 9.36 14.65 9.26
C LEU A 13 8.81 15.96 8.68
N GLU A 14 7.54 16.24 8.94
CA GLU A 14 6.81 17.37 8.36
C GLU A 14 7.40 18.72 8.81
N ASP A 15 7.89 18.79 10.05
CA ASP A 15 8.52 19.99 10.62
C ASP A 15 9.84 20.31 9.91
N GLU A 16 10.63 19.30 9.55
CA GLU A 16 11.88 19.44 8.80
C GLU A 16 11.63 19.79 7.32
N ALA A 17 10.55 19.26 6.75
CA ALA A 17 10.16 19.53 5.36
C ALA A 17 9.44 20.88 5.19
N TRP A 18 9.06 21.53 6.29
CA TRP A 18 8.27 22.76 6.26
C TRP A 18 8.96 23.89 5.48
N GLY A 19 8.23 24.47 4.53
CA GLY A 19 8.74 25.56 3.69
C GLY A 19 9.71 25.12 2.58
N SER A 20 9.90 23.81 2.38
CA SER A 20 10.68 23.29 1.25
C SER A 20 10.02 23.59 -0.10
N LEU A 21 10.87 23.70 -1.14
CA LEU A 21 10.44 23.88 -2.53
C LEU A 21 10.74 22.60 -3.32
N SER A 22 9.70 22.00 -3.91
CA SER A 22 9.83 20.87 -4.84
C SER A 22 9.31 21.23 -6.23
N ILE A 23 9.75 20.48 -7.24
CA ILE A 23 9.35 20.67 -8.64
C ILE A 23 8.68 19.38 -9.12
N ARG A 24 7.56 19.51 -9.84
CA ARG A 24 6.84 18.41 -10.46
C ARG A 24 6.55 18.74 -11.93
N ILE A 25 6.50 17.71 -12.77
CA ILE A 25 6.01 17.84 -14.14
C ILE A 25 4.51 18.15 -14.12
N TYR A 26 4.02 18.93 -15.08
CA TYR A 26 2.58 19.11 -15.26
C TYR A 26 1.91 17.76 -15.56
N SER A 27 1.10 17.30 -14.61
CA SER A 27 0.34 16.05 -14.70
C SER A 27 -1.10 16.33 -14.27
N PRO A 28 -2.02 16.54 -15.23
CA PRO A 28 -3.43 16.74 -14.91
C PRO A 28 -4.04 15.44 -14.35
N TYR A 29 -5.10 15.61 -13.57
CA TYR A 29 -5.86 14.49 -13.01
C TYR A 29 -6.70 13.81 -14.11
N VAL A 30 -6.82 12.48 -14.04
CA VAL A 30 -7.57 11.66 -15.00
C VAL A 30 -8.67 10.93 -14.24
N GLU A 31 -9.89 11.44 -14.28
CA GLU A 31 -10.99 10.96 -13.43
C GLU A 31 -11.37 9.49 -13.71
N GLU A 32 -11.24 9.05 -14.95
CA GLU A 32 -11.56 7.67 -15.34
C GLU A 32 -10.58 6.65 -14.75
N PHE A 33 -9.36 7.08 -14.45
CA PHE A 33 -8.35 6.21 -13.86
C PHE A 33 -8.76 5.79 -12.45
N ASP A 34 -9.31 6.68 -11.65
CA ASP A 34 -9.80 6.37 -10.30
C ASP A 34 -10.91 5.32 -10.34
N LYS A 35 -11.88 5.49 -11.26
CA LYS A 35 -12.95 4.49 -11.43
C LYS A 35 -12.39 3.12 -11.81
N HIS A 36 -11.38 3.07 -12.68
CA HIS A 36 -10.72 1.82 -13.03
C HIS A 36 -9.95 1.24 -11.82
N TYR A 37 -9.06 2.02 -11.22
CA TYR A 37 -8.17 1.61 -10.14
C TYR A 37 -8.95 1.12 -8.91
N PHE A 38 -10.00 1.84 -8.49
CA PHE A 38 -10.83 1.43 -7.36
C PHE A 38 -11.79 0.28 -7.66
N SER A 39 -12.00 -0.08 -8.93
CA SER A 39 -12.73 -1.29 -9.29
C SER A 39 -11.88 -2.57 -9.22
N LEU A 40 -10.56 -2.45 -9.06
CA LEU A 40 -9.66 -3.60 -8.99
C LEU A 40 -9.75 -4.27 -7.63
N ASP A 41 -9.74 -5.60 -7.64
CA ASP A 41 -9.63 -6.46 -6.48
C ASP A 41 -8.68 -7.65 -6.77
N PRO A 42 -8.13 -8.33 -5.75
CA PRO A 42 -7.21 -9.44 -5.94
C PRO A 42 -7.77 -10.61 -6.78
N PHE A 43 -9.09 -10.75 -6.87
CA PHE A 43 -9.77 -11.83 -7.60
C PHE A 43 -10.05 -11.45 -9.06
N ASN A 44 -10.21 -10.16 -9.36
CA ASN A 44 -10.52 -9.66 -10.70
C ASN A 44 -9.29 -9.17 -11.48
N ASN A 45 -8.14 -8.96 -10.82
CA ASN A 45 -6.93 -8.41 -11.43
C ASN A 45 -5.81 -9.45 -11.60
N SER A 46 -6.10 -10.57 -12.25
CA SER A 46 -5.12 -11.65 -12.50
C SER A 46 -3.99 -11.27 -13.47
N ARG A 47 -4.13 -10.14 -14.18
CA ARG A 47 -3.11 -9.63 -15.11
C ARG A 47 -1.85 -9.13 -14.39
N ASN A 48 -2.01 -8.55 -13.19
CA ASN A 48 -0.90 -7.99 -12.43
C ASN A 48 -0.42 -9.00 -11.37
N PRO A 49 0.75 -9.66 -11.57
CA PRO A 49 1.22 -10.71 -10.66
C PRO A 49 1.61 -10.18 -9.27
N TRP A 50 1.84 -8.88 -9.11
CA TRP A 50 2.20 -8.25 -7.83
C TRP A 50 0.97 -7.73 -7.06
N PHE A 51 -0.23 -7.81 -7.63
CA PHE A 51 -1.40 -7.15 -7.04
C PHE A 51 -1.84 -7.78 -5.72
N ILE A 52 -1.66 -9.09 -5.57
CA ILE A 52 -1.95 -9.81 -4.32
C ILE A 52 -1.02 -9.31 -3.19
N GLU A 53 0.29 -9.27 -3.45
CA GLU A 53 1.29 -8.77 -2.49
C GLU A 53 1.04 -7.30 -2.12
N PHE A 54 0.76 -6.46 -3.13
CA PHE A 54 0.38 -5.07 -2.91
C PHE A 54 -0.84 -4.94 -2.00
N TRP A 55 -1.90 -5.74 -2.22
CA TRP A 55 -3.12 -5.68 -1.42
C TRP A 55 -2.87 -6.08 0.03
N GLN A 56 -2.11 -7.16 0.24
CA GLN A 56 -1.71 -7.63 1.56
C GLN A 56 -0.89 -6.58 2.32
N ASN A 57 0.08 -5.95 1.66
CA ASN A 57 0.89 -4.88 2.25
C ASN A 57 0.06 -3.62 2.52
N LYS A 58 -0.80 -3.21 1.59
CA LYS A 58 -1.60 -1.99 1.71
C LYS A 58 -2.62 -2.06 2.85
N PHE A 59 -3.21 -3.24 3.07
CA PHE A 59 -4.24 -3.46 4.09
C PHE A 59 -3.71 -4.22 5.31
N ASN A 60 -2.40 -4.47 5.40
CA ASN A 60 -1.75 -5.25 6.46
C ASN A 60 -2.48 -6.57 6.77
N CYS A 61 -2.70 -7.41 5.74
CA CYS A 61 -3.40 -8.68 5.92
C CYS A 61 -2.89 -9.83 5.06
N VAL A 62 -3.42 -11.04 5.29
CA VAL A 62 -2.99 -12.29 4.64
C VAL A 62 -4.14 -12.92 3.86
N MET A 63 -3.91 -13.28 2.59
CA MET A 63 -4.92 -13.90 1.72
C MET A 63 -5.03 -15.41 1.95
N PRO A 64 -6.24 -16.02 1.92
CA PRO A 64 -6.44 -17.46 2.19
C PRO A 64 -5.58 -18.41 1.36
N ASP A 65 -5.34 -18.10 0.08
CA ASP A 65 -4.57 -18.95 -0.82
C ASP A 65 -3.05 -18.83 -0.61
N SER A 66 -2.58 -17.81 0.11
CA SER A 66 -1.15 -17.64 0.42
C SER A 66 -0.69 -18.43 1.65
N PHE A 67 -1.62 -18.90 2.50
CA PHE A 67 -1.34 -19.66 3.73
C PHE A 67 -0.47 -20.93 3.51
N ASN A 68 -0.54 -21.56 2.33
CA ASN A 68 0.29 -22.74 2.02
C ASN A 68 1.75 -22.40 1.65
N LYS A 69 2.03 -21.17 1.21
CA LYS A 69 3.39 -20.66 0.98
C LYS A 69 3.94 -19.92 2.20
N ASP A 70 3.06 -19.27 2.95
CA ASP A 70 3.40 -18.37 4.05
C ASP A 70 3.67 -19.08 5.38
N LEU A 71 3.31 -20.36 5.55
CA LEU A 71 3.60 -21.08 6.80
C LEU A 71 5.11 -21.21 7.09
N ASN A 72 5.97 -21.13 6.06
CA ASN A 72 7.43 -21.05 6.22
C ASN A 72 7.97 -19.61 6.41
N TYR A 73 7.19 -18.58 6.07
CA TYR A 73 7.57 -17.17 6.17
C TYR A 73 7.07 -16.53 7.49
N MET A 74 5.88 -16.91 7.93
CA MET A 74 5.22 -16.43 9.15
C MET A 74 5.89 -16.92 10.44
N THR A 75 6.66 -18.02 10.42
CA THR A 75 7.50 -18.42 11.56
C THR A 75 8.66 -17.45 11.81
N LYS A 76 8.99 -16.59 10.83
CA LYS A 76 10.09 -15.62 10.94
C LYS A 76 9.64 -14.22 11.37
N VAL A 77 8.35 -13.88 11.18
CA VAL A 77 7.82 -12.52 11.40
C VAL A 77 7.14 -12.35 12.77
N SER A 78 6.79 -13.45 13.45
CA SER A 78 6.08 -13.41 14.74
C SER A 78 6.86 -12.83 15.92
N THR A 79 8.09 -12.37 15.73
CA THR A 79 8.91 -11.80 16.81
C THR A 79 8.93 -10.27 16.89
N GLU A 80 8.34 -9.51 15.95
CA GLU A 80 8.61 -8.05 15.92
C GLU A 80 7.46 -7.05 15.92
N LEU A 81 6.18 -7.36 15.68
CA LEU A 81 5.16 -6.28 15.65
C LEU A 81 3.81 -6.69 16.27
N LEU A 82 3.70 -6.53 17.59
CA LEU A 82 2.44 -6.32 18.28
C LEU A 82 2.42 -4.87 18.77
N GLU A 83 1.66 -4.02 18.08
CA GLU A 83 0.83 -2.92 18.61
C GLU A 83 0.59 -1.88 17.51
N GLU A 84 -0.64 -1.83 16.98
CA GLU A 84 -1.49 -0.64 17.04
C GLU A 84 -2.87 -0.96 16.42
N ASN A 85 -3.91 -0.81 17.24
CA ASN A 85 -5.31 -0.90 16.84
C ASN A 85 -5.83 0.50 16.54
N GLU A 86 -6.48 0.73 15.39
CA GLU A 86 -7.78 1.44 15.33
C GLU A 86 -8.47 1.37 13.94
N THR A 87 -9.69 0.83 13.94
CA THR A 87 -10.82 1.16 13.05
C THR A 87 -10.58 1.32 11.54
N THR A 88 -10.30 0.22 10.84
CA THR A 88 -10.97 -0.10 9.56
C THR A 88 -11.00 -1.62 9.41
N THR A 89 -12.18 -2.17 9.15
CA THR A 89 -12.34 -3.62 8.88
C THR A 89 -11.38 -4.05 7.75
N PRO A 90 -10.57 -5.11 7.93
CA PRO A 90 -9.63 -5.54 6.90
C PRO A 90 -10.39 -6.08 5.69
N LYS A 91 -10.31 -5.37 4.56
CA LYS A 91 -10.86 -5.77 3.25
C LYS A 91 -9.99 -6.86 2.60
N CYS A 92 -9.76 -7.95 3.31
CA CYS A 92 -9.19 -9.17 2.71
C CYS A 92 -10.30 -10.05 2.12
N THR A 93 -11.52 -9.49 2.03
CA THR A 93 -12.71 -10.06 1.39
C THR A 93 -13.07 -9.23 0.19
#